data_AF-A0A352S9M5-F1
#
_entry.id   AF-A0A352S9M5-F1
#
_cell.length_a   1.000
_cell.length_b   1.000
_cell.length_c   1.000
_cell.angle_alpha   90.00
_cell.angle_beta   90.00
_cell.angle_gamma   90.00
#
_symmetry.space_group_name_H-M   'P 1'
#
loop_
_entity.id
_entity.type
_entity.pdbx_description
1 polymer ?
#
loop_
_entity_poly.entity_id
_entity_poly.type
_entity_poly.pdbx_seq_one_letter_code
_entity_poly.pdbx_strand_id
1 'polypeptide(L)'
;ALREEIQRIAKSGVSEEELKRVKAQVVAGQIYKRDSVFGQGMEIGVAEISDISWRQIDRMLDKIKEVTPAQVQAVAAKYFSDDNLTVATLLPQPIDPNKPKTPVPEGLRH
;
A
#
# COMPACT_ATOMS: atom_id res chain seq x y z
N ALA A 1 10.44 15.64 4.95
CA ALA A 1 10.15 14.92 3.68
C ALA A 1 8.75 14.30 3.66
N LEU A 2 8.51 13.10 4.23
CA LEU A 2 7.22 12.40 4.04
C LEU A 2 6.00 13.14 4.61
N ARG A 3 6.12 13.70 5.84
CA ARG A 3 5.03 14.47 6.47
C ARG A 3 4.74 15.77 5.73
N GLU A 4 5.77 16.46 5.27
CA GLU A 4 5.63 17.71 4.50
C GLU A 4 4.87 17.47 3.20
N GLU A 5 5.13 16.33 2.55
CA GLU A 5 4.44 15.96 1.31
C GLU A 5 2.95 15.70 1.52
N ILE A 6 2.59 14.98 2.59
CA ILE A 6 1.18 14.77 2.96
C ILE A 6 0.51 16.10 3.31
N GLN A 7 1.20 16.98 4.05
CA GLN A 7 0.68 18.31 4.37
C GLN A 7 0.49 19.18 3.11
N ARG A 8 1.38 19.08 2.12
CA ARG A 8 1.25 19.75 0.82
C ARG A 8 -0.04 19.30 0.12
N ILE A 9 -0.29 18.00 0.07
CA ILE A 9 -1.50 17.44 -0.55
C ILE A 9 -2.75 17.87 0.22
N ALA A 10 -2.73 17.84 1.56
CA ALA A 10 -3.87 18.28 2.38
C ALA A 10 -4.19 19.78 2.19
N LYS A 11 -3.17 20.62 2.01
CA LYS A 11 -3.34 22.08 1.86
C LYS A 11 -3.67 22.50 0.43
N SER A 12 -2.98 21.94 -0.55
CA SER A 12 -2.97 22.42 -1.93
C SER A 12 -3.55 21.42 -2.94
N GLY A 13 -3.90 20.20 -2.50
CA GLY A 13 -4.39 19.14 -3.36
C GLY A 13 -3.33 18.57 -4.31
N VAL A 14 -3.82 17.86 -5.33
CA VAL A 14 -3.03 17.32 -6.45
C VAL A 14 -3.56 17.88 -7.76
N SER A 15 -2.75 17.88 -8.81
CA SER A 15 -3.23 18.27 -10.13
C SER A 15 -4.08 17.18 -10.78
N GLU A 16 -4.98 17.58 -11.69
CA GLU A 16 -5.75 16.62 -12.50
C GLU A 16 -4.84 15.72 -13.36
N GLU A 17 -3.73 16.26 -13.86
CA GLU A 17 -2.76 15.51 -14.65
C GLU A 17 -2.05 14.44 -13.81
N GLU A 18 -1.62 14.81 -12.59
CA GLU A 18 -1.00 13.89 -11.65
C GLU A 18 -1.97 12.76 -11.28
N LEU A 19 -3.22 13.11 -10.94
CA LEU A 19 -4.24 12.14 -10.60
C LEU A 19 -4.57 11.22 -11.79
N LYS A 20 -4.67 11.76 -13.00
CA LYS A 20 -4.92 10.97 -14.22
C LYS A 20 -3.81 9.94 -14.46
N ARG A 21 -2.55 10.36 -14.31
CA ARG A 21 -1.39 9.46 -14.47
C ARG A 21 -1.43 8.33 -13.44
N VAL A 22 -1.70 8.64 -12.18
CA VAL A 22 -1.79 7.63 -11.10
C VAL A 22 -2.95 6.66 -11.35
N LYS A 23 -4.13 7.13 -11.75
CA LYS A 23 -5.27 6.27 -12.11
C LYS A 23 -4.91 5.29 -13.22
N ALA A 24 -4.21 5.75 -14.27
CA ALA A 24 -3.76 4.88 -15.35
C ALA A 24 -2.81 3.77 -14.87
N GLN A 25 -1.88 4.10 -13.96
CA GLN A 25 -0.97 3.12 -13.36
C GLN A 25 -1.70 2.09 -12.51
N VAL A 26 -2.70 2.50 -11.72
CA VAL A 26 -3.51 1.58 -10.90
C VAL A 26 -4.30 0.62 -11.78
N VAL A 27 -4.92 1.12 -12.86
CA VAL A 27 -5.64 0.29 -13.83
C VAL A 27 -4.69 -0.71 -14.51
N ALA A 28 -3.50 -0.27 -14.94
CA ALA A 28 -2.51 -1.15 -15.55
C ALA A 28 -2.04 -2.24 -14.57
N GLY A 29 -1.78 -1.89 -13.31
CA GLY A 29 -1.40 -2.86 -12.27
C GLY A 29 -2.46 -3.93 -12.03
N GLN A 30 -3.74 -3.57 -12.14
CA GLN A 30 -4.84 -4.53 -12.03
C GLN A 30 -4.92 -5.48 -13.23
N ILE A 31 -4.60 -5.01 -14.45
CA ILE A 31 -4.51 -5.88 -15.62
C ILE A 31 -3.37 -6.89 -15.43
N TYR A 32 -2.17 -6.44 -15.03
CA TYR A 32 -1.03 -7.35 -14.86
C TYR A 32 -1.24 -8.42 -13.77
N LYS A 33 -2.03 -8.14 -12.73
CA LYS A 33 -2.38 -9.16 -11.73
C LYS A 33 -3.20 -10.32 -12.32
N ARG A 34 -4.01 -10.05 -13.34
CA ARG A 34 -4.81 -11.08 -14.01
C ARG A 34 -3.96 -12.08 -14.79
N ASP A 35 -2.72 -11.74 -15.11
CA ASP A 35 -1.78 -12.65 -15.78
C ASP A 35 -1.21 -13.72 -14.82
N SER A 36 -1.52 -13.64 -13.52
CA SER A 36 -1.05 -14.59 -12.50
C SER A 36 -2.22 -15.30 -11.81
N VAL A 37 -2.29 -16.62 -11.91
CA VAL A 37 -3.27 -17.44 -11.16
C VAL A 37 -3.06 -17.27 -9.65
N PHE A 38 -1.81 -17.17 -9.19
CA PHE A 38 -1.51 -16.85 -7.80
C PHE A 38 -2.00 -15.45 -7.42
N GLY A 39 -1.78 -14.45 -8.27
CA GLY A 39 -2.26 -13.08 -8.06
C GLY A 39 -3.79 -13.02 -7.94
N GLN A 40 -4.51 -13.68 -8.84
CA GLN A 40 -5.97 -13.78 -8.78
C GLN A 40 -6.45 -14.53 -7.53
N GLY A 41 -5.82 -15.65 -7.18
CA GLY A 41 -6.16 -16.42 -5.98
C GLY A 41 -5.99 -15.61 -4.69
N MET A 42 -4.89 -14.84 -4.59
CA MET A 42 -4.65 -13.94 -3.46
C MET A 42 -5.70 -12.81 -3.38
N GLU A 43 -6.07 -12.20 -4.52
CA GLU A 43 -7.03 -11.10 -4.54
C GLU A 43 -8.44 -11.56 -4.14
N ILE A 44 -8.89 -12.71 -4.67
CA ILE A 44 -10.15 -13.35 -4.28
C ILE A 44 -10.14 -13.69 -2.78
N GLY A 45 -9.05 -14.32 -2.31
CA GLY A 45 -8.92 -14.69 -0.90
C GLY A 45 -9.01 -13.49 0.03
N VAL A 46 -8.27 -12.41 -0.25
CA VAL A 46 -8.29 -11.18 0.55
C VAL A 46 -9.67 -10.51 0.53
N ALA A 47 -10.35 -10.49 -0.63
CA ALA A 47 -11.68 -9.91 -0.75
C ALA A 47 -12.68 -10.66 0.15
N GLU A 48 -12.77 -11.99 0.01
CA GLU A 48 -13.76 -12.81 0.73
C GLU A 48 -13.52 -12.81 2.25
N ILE A 49 -12.26 -12.87 2.72
CA ILE A 49 -11.99 -12.77 4.17
C ILE A 49 -12.30 -11.40 4.76
N SER A 50 -12.36 -10.37 3.91
CA SER A 50 -12.73 -9.00 4.30
C SER A 50 -14.23 -8.74 4.13
N ASP A 51 -15.03 -9.78 3.90
CA ASP A 51 -16.48 -9.71 3.63
C ASP A 51 -16.84 -8.89 2.38
N ILE A 52 -15.93 -8.86 1.40
CA ILE A 52 -16.12 -8.23 0.10
C ILE A 52 -16.20 -9.33 -0.94
N SER A 53 -17.35 -9.48 -1.60
CA SER A 53 -17.46 -10.49 -2.67
C SER A 53 -16.42 -10.23 -3.76
N TRP A 54 -15.74 -11.30 -4.21
CA TRP A 54 -14.77 -11.20 -5.31
C TRP A 54 -15.35 -10.59 -6.59
N ARG A 55 -16.66 -10.70 -6.81
CA ARG A 55 -17.36 -10.07 -7.95
C ARG A 55 -17.35 -8.54 -7.90
N GLN A 56 -17.00 -7.95 -6.76
CA GLN A 56 -16.90 -6.50 -6.56
C GLN A 56 -15.48 -5.97 -6.81
N ILE A 57 -14.48 -6.83 -7.08
CA ILE A 57 -13.11 -6.41 -7.39
C ILE A 57 -13.10 -5.43 -8.57
N ASP A 58 -13.86 -5.72 -9.62
CA ASP A 58 -13.95 -4.85 -10.80
C ASP A 58 -14.70 -3.53 -10.50
N ARG A 59 -15.68 -3.55 -9.59
CA ARG A 59 -16.36 -2.34 -9.13
C ARG A 59 -15.40 -1.36 -8.46
N MET A 60 -14.35 -1.86 -7.80
CA MET A 60 -13.31 -1.02 -7.19
C MET A 60 -12.56 -0.20 -8.24
N LEU A 61 -12.28 -0.78 -9.42
CA LEU A 61 -11.65 -0.05 -10.53
C LEU A 61 -12.52 1.09 -11.05
N ASP A 62 -13.83 0.88 -11.15
CA ASP A 62 -14.74 1.94 -11.58
C ASP A 62 -14.81 3.06 -10.55
N LYS A 63 -14.80 2.73 -9.26
CA LYS A 63 -14.71 3.74 -8.19
C LYS A 63 -13.41 4.51 -8.17
N ILE A 64 -12.28 3.90 -8.50
CA ILE A 64 -11.00 4.61 -8.65
C ILE A 64 -11.06 5.63 -9.79
N LYS A 65 -11.74 5.31 -10.90
CA LYS A 65 -11.90 6.25 -12.02
C LYS A 65 -12.72 7.48 -11.63
N GLU A 66 -13.68 7.35 -10.71
CA GLU A 66 -14.53 8.44 -10.21
C GLU A 66 -13.82 9.40 -9.23
N VAL A 67 -12.66 9.02 -8.68
CA VAL A 67 -11.97 9.83 -7.64
C VAL A 67 -11.59 11.21 -8.16
N THR A 68 -11.84 12.27 -7.40
CA THR A 68 -11.46 13.65 -7.77
C THR A 68 -10.26 14.16 -6.96
N PRO A 69 -9.53 15.20 -7.43
CA PRO A 69 -8.46 15.80 -6.62
C PRO A 69 -8.96 16.34 -5.28
N ALA A 70 -10.18 16.89 -5.24
CA ALA A 70 -10.81 17.36 -4.02
C ALA A 70 -11.03 16.24 -3.00
N GLN A 71 -11.41 15.04 -3.45
CA GLN A 71 -11.55 13.88 -2.57
C GLN A 71 -10.19 13.41 -2.04
N VAL A 72 -9.15 13.43 -2.87
CA VAL A 72 -7.78 13.12 -2.43
C VAL A 72 -7.32 14.12 -1.35
N GLN A 73 -7.53 15.41 -1.57
CA GLN A 73 -7.22 16.46 -0.61
C GLN A 73 -7.99 16.27 0.70
N ALA A 74 -9.30 16.02 0.63
CA ALA A 74 -10.15 15.82 1.80
C ALA A 74 -9.71 14.60 2.63
N VAL A 75 -9.32 13.50 1.99
CA VAL A 75 -8.79 12.31 2.66
C VAL A 75 -7.44 12.60 3.32
N ALA A 76 -6.55 13.32 2.63
CA ALA A 76 -5.26 13.73 3.19
C ALA A 76 -5.45 14.59 4.45
N ALA A 77 -6.36 15.55 4.42
CA ALA A 77 -6.68 16.40 5.57
C ALA A 77 -7.39 15.65 6.72
N LYS A 78 -8.23 14.66 6.40
CA LYS A 78 -9.04 13.94 7.38
C LYS A 78 -8.25 12.89 8.16
N TYR A 79 -7.44 12.09 7.48
CA TYR A 79 -6.87 10.88 8.10
C TYR A 79 -5.40 11.01 8.49
N PHE A 80 -4.65 11.91 7.85
CA PHE A 80 -3.22 12.08 8.15
C PHE A 80 -2.96 13.23 9.13
N SER A 81 -3.66 13.20 10.28
CA SER A 81 -3.39 14.08 11.41
C SER A 81 -2.39 13.44 12.38
N ASP A 82 -1.79 14.27 13.24
CA ASP A 82 -0.85 13.80 14.27
C ASP A 82 -1.56 12.96 15.35
N ASP A 83 -2.87 13.16 15.55
CA ASP A 83 -3.65 12.42 16.54
C ASP A 83 -3.75 10.92 16.23
N ASN A 84 -3.62 10.53 14.95
CA ASN A 84 -3.64 9.14 14.49
C ASN A 84 -2.25 8.64 14.07
N LEU A 85 -1.19 9.40 14.36
CA LEU A 85 0.16 9.09 13.90
C LEU A 85 0.90 8.20 14.89
N THR A 86 1.39 7.06 14.41
CA THR A 86 2.39 6.24 15.11
C THR A 86 3.70 6.27 14.34
N VAL A 87 4.80 6.65 14.99
CA VAL A 87 6.15 6.68 14.40
C VAL A 87 7.01 5.60 15.03
N ALA A 88 7.57 4.72 14.19
CA ALA A 88 8.56 3.73 14.58
C ALA A 88 9.88 4.02 13.84
N THR A 89 11.01 3.98 14.55
CA THR A 89 12.33 4.12 13.95
C THR A 89 13.21 2.97 14.40
N LEU A 90 13.72 2.20 13.43
CA LEU A 90 14.68 1.14 13.68
C LEU A 90 16.09 1.69 13.48
N LEU A 91 16.89 1.68 14.54
CA LEU A 91 18.29 2.08 14.48
C LEU A 91 19.14 0.86 14.09
N PRO A 92 19.93 0.91 13.01
CA PRO A 92 20.77 -0.20 12.61
C PRO A 92 21.82 -0.47 13.69
N GLN A 93 21.96 -1.74 14.08
CA GLN A 93 23.03 -2.17 14.98
C GLN A 93 24.26 -2.57 14.16
N PRO A 94 25.47 -2.25 14.61
CA PRO A 94 26.68 -2.75 13.98
C PRO A 94 26.66 -4.28 13.94
N ILE A 95 27.02 -4.86 12.79
CA ILE A 95 27.27 -6.30 12.71
C ILE A 95 28.61 -6.53 13.39
N ASP A 96 28.62 -7.22 14.53
CA ASP A 96 29.84 -7.69 15.16
C ASP A 96 30.43 -8.85 14.31
N PRO A 97 31.60 -8.66 13.66
CA PRO A 97 32.21 -9.68 12.82
C PRO A 97 32.68 -10.90 13.62
N ASN A 98 32.79 -10.79 14.93
CA ASN A 98 33.20 -11.84 15.84
C ASN A 98 32.03 -12.51 16.58
N LYS A 99 30.78 -12.11 16.28
CA LYS A 99 29.61 -12.71 16.91
C LYS A 99 29.57 -14.21 16.58
N PRO A 100 29.64 -15.10 17.58
CA PRO A 100 29.61 -16.54 17.33
C PRO A 100 28.29 -16.88 16.62
N LYS A 101 28.39 -17.57 15.48
CA LYS A 101 27.22 -18.10 14.78
C LYS A 101 26.49 -19.04 15.72
N THR A 102 25.21 -18.78 15.99
CA THR A 102 24.38 -19.71 16.75
C THR A 102 24.48 -21.08 16.07
N PRO A 103 24.90 -22.15 16.79
CA PRO A 103 24.95 -23.48 16.22
C PRO A 103 23.55 -23.85 15.71
N VAL A 104 23.46 -24.40 14.50
CA VAL A 104 22.23 -25.03 14.04
C VAL A 104 21.89 -26.14 15.04
N PRO A 105 20.68 -26.19 15.62
CA PRO A 105 20.28 -27.26 16.52
C PRO A 105 20.53 -28.61 15.88
N GLU A 106 21.26 -29.47 16.58
CA GLU A 106 21.58 -30.82 16.11
C GLU A 106 20.27 -31.60 15.96
N GLY A 107 19.87 -31.90 14.72
CA GLY A 107 18.61 -32.57 14.39
C GLY A 107 17.79 -31.96 13.25
N LEU A 108 18.11 -30.74 12.78
CA LEU A 108 17.50 -30.15 11.58
C LEU A 108 18.29 -30.53 10.33
N ARG A 109 18.22 -31.79 9.93
CA ARG A 109 18.49 -32.23 8.56
C ARG A 109 17.18 -32.81 8.03
N HIS A 110 16.55 -32.09 7.10
CA HIS A 110 15.55 -32.71 6.21
C HIS A 110 16.24 -33.66 5.25
#